data_AF-N9XPG7-F1
#
_entry.id   AF-N9XPG7-F1
#
_cell.length_a   1.000
_cell.length_b   1.000
_cell.length_c   1.000
_cell.angle_alpha   90.00
_cell.angle_beta   90.00
_cell.angle_gamma   90.00
#
_symmetry.space_group_name_H-M   'P 1'
#
loop_
_entity.id
_entity.type
_entity.pdbx_description
1 polymer ?
#
loop_
_entity_poly.entity_id
_entity_poly.type
_entity_poly.pdbx_seq_one_letter_code
_entity_poly.pdbx_strand_id
1 'polypeptide(L)'
;MDMYVLIAFGISVLVWSISVFSKRLRLYKRGKRIRGKIIDFRKLEEVILETWSYREKVTLYKPVIEIELNGQKKVFNYEEEIDRRKYEIGDEIDVIYDRRSKEIYMDSRIEFFRFPILLFMLSLMLFSFSLMLFLFKY
;
A
#
# COMPACT_ATOMS: atom_id res chain seq x y z
N MET A 1 30.88 -13.25 -8.95
CA MET A 1 30.55 -12.33 -7.84
C MET A 1 29.06 -11.99 -7.87
N ASP A 2 28.49 -11.80 -9.07
CA ASP A 2 27.14 -11.26 -9.30
C ASP A 2 26.00 -12.10 -8.72
N MET A 3 26.12 -13.44 -8.80
CA MET A 3 25.13 -14.38 -8.22
C MET A 3 24.98 -14.20 -6.70
N TYR A 4 26.10 -14.09 -5.97
CA TYR A 4 26.10 -13.95 -4.52
C TYR A 4 25.52 -12.60 -4.08
N VAL A 5 25.77 -11.54 -4.86
CA VAL A 5 25.18 -10.21 -4.61
C VAL A 5 23.66 -10.26 -4.80
N LEU A 6 23.17 -10.90 -5.86
CA LEU A 6 21.73 -11.09 -6.10
C LEU A 6 21.05 -11.91 -5.00
N ILE A 7 21.70 -12.97 -4.50
CA ILE A 7 21.18 -13.77 -3.39
C ILE A 7 21.12 -12.94 -2.10
N ALA A 8 22.21 -12.23 -1.77
CA ALA A 8 22.24 -11.37 -0.58
C ALA A 8 21.16 -10.28 -0.64
N PHE A 9 20.99 -9.67 -1.81
CA PHE A 9 19.94 -8.68 -2.04
C PHE A 9 18.55 -9.31 -1.94
N GLY A 10 18.32 -10.47 -2.56
CA GLY A 10 17.06 -11.21 -2.48
C GLY A 10 16.66 -11.56 -1.04
N ILE A 11 17.61 -12.01 -0.22
CA ILE A 11 17.43 -12.28 1.21
C ILE A 11 17.06 -10.98 1.96
N SER A 12 17.77 -9.87 1.69
CA SER A 12 17.49 -8.59 2.36
C SER A 12 16.06 -8.11 2.09
N VAL A 13 15.60 -8.21 0.84
CA VAL A 13 14.23 -7.87 0.43
C VAL A 13 13.22 -8.83 1.07
N LEU A 14 13.55 -10.12 1.18
CA LEU A 14 12.69 -11.12 1.81
C LEU A 14 12.49 -10.84 3.30
N VAL A 15 13.57 -10.59 4.03
CA VAL A 15 13.53 -10.24 5.47
C VAL A 15 12.72 -8.95 5.68
N TRP A 16 12.93 -7.95 4.82
CA TRP A 16 12.17 -6.71 4.90
C TRP A 16 10.68 -6.91 4.62
N SER A 17 10.34 -7.71 3.59
CA SER A 17 8.97 -8.10 3.27
C SER A 17 8.27 -8.78 4.43
N ILE A 18 8.90 -9.77 5.06
CA ILE A 18 8.34 -10.48 6.24
C ILE A 18 8.11 -9.52 7.40
N SER A 19 9.04 -8.59 7.64
CA SER A 19 8.93 -7.60 8.72
C SER A 19 7.73 -6.66 8.49
N VAL A 20 7.59 -6.13 7.27
CA VAL A 20 6.45 -5.28 6.89
C VAL A 20 5.15 -6.05 6.96
N PHE A 21 5.12 -7.27 6.43
CA PHE A 21 3.95 -8.15 6.48
C PHE A 21 3.53 -8.45 7.93
N SER A 22 4.47 -8.74 8.82
CA SER A 22 4.20 -9.02 10.24
C SER A 22 3.62 -7.81 10.96
N LYS A 23 4.14 -6.60 10.68
CA LYS A 23 3.60 -5.34 11.21
C LYS A 23 2.17 -5.13 10.73
N ARG A 24 1.93 -5.21 9.42
CA ARG A 24 0.59 -5.07 8.83
C ARG A 24 -0.36 -6.14 9.38
N LEU A 25 0.02 -7.41 9.42
CA LEU A 25 -0.83 -8.48 9.97
C LEU A 25 -1.23 -8.22 11.43
N ARG A 26 -0.32 -7.70 12.25
CA ARG A 26 -0.61 -7.33 13.63
C ARG A 26 -1.60 -6.17 13.70
N LEU A 27 -1.44 -5.15 12.86
CA LEU A 27 -2.38 -4.03 12.73
C LEU A 27 -3.75 -4.52 12.27
N TYR A 28 -3.82 -5.39 11.27
CA TYR A 28 -5.08 -5.96 10.79
C TYR A 28 -5.84 -6.74 11.88
N LYS A 29 -5.11 -7.49 12.72
CA LYS A 29 -5.71 -8.30 13.78
C LYS A 29 -6.07 -7.51 15.05
N ARG A 30 -5.33 -6.43 15.36
CA ARG A 30 -5.45 -5.71 16.64
C ARG A 30 -5.97 -4.27 16.50
N GLY A 31 -6.03 -3.74 15.28
CA GLY A 31 -6.54 -2.41 15.01
C GLY A 31 -8.04 -2.32 15.33
N LYS A 32 -8.49 -1.13 15.70
CA LYS A 32 -9.90 -0.90 16.00
C LYS A 32 -10.63 -0.65 14.67
N ARG A 33 -11.59 -1.51 14.33
CA ARG A 33 -12.49 -1.30 13.19
C ARG A 33 -13.53 -0.24 13.52
N ILE A 34 -13.63 0.76 12.66
CA ILE A 34 -14.52 1.91 12.83
C ILE A 34 -15.08 2.26 11.46
N ARG A 35 -16.33 2.72 11.40
CA ARG A 35 -16.88 3.31 10.19
C ARG A 35 -16.42 4.76 10.05
N GLY A 36 -15.82 5.06 8.91
CA GLY A 36 -15.50 6.42 8.49
C GLY A 36 -16.42 6.88 7.37
N LYS A 37 -16.60 8.19 7.25
CA LYS A 37 -17.32 8.82 6.16
C LYS A 37 -16.35 9.61 5.29
N ILE A 38 -16.40 9.42 3.98
CA ILE A 38 -15.62 10.25 3.06
C ILE A 38 -16.28 11.62 2.98
N ILE A 39 -15.57 12.66 3.39
CA ILE A 39 -16.10 14.03 3.42
C ILE A 39 -15.57 14.90 2.28
N ASP A 40 -14.41 14.56 1.73
CA ASP A 40 -13.79 15.29 0.63
C ASP A 40 -12.74 14.43 -0.10
N PHE A 41 -12.31 14.86 -1.28
CA PHE A 41 -11.16 14.31 -2.00
C PHE A 41 -10.14 15.40 -2.28
N ARG A 42 -8.97 15.31 -1.66
CA ARG A 42 -7.86 16.22 -1.93
C ARG A 42 -7.18 15.83 -3.24
N LYS A 43 -7.19 16.74 -4.22
CA LYS A 43 -6.41 16.62 -5.47
C LYS A 43 -4.95 16.87 -5.13
N LEU A 44 -4.08 15.91 -5.41
CA LEU A 44 -2.66 16.02 -5.06
C LEU A 44 -1.86 16.72 -6.15
N GLU A 45 -1.90 16.23 -7.38
CA GLU A 45 -1.20 16.82 -8.53
C GLU A 45 -1.64 16.11 -9.83
N GLU A 46 -1.49 16.80 -10.97
CA GLU A 46 -1.66 16.19 -12.30
C GLU A 46 -0.34 15.54 -12.72
N VAL A 47 -0.31 14.21 -12.79
CA VAL A 47 0.83 13.51 -13.37
C VAL A 47 0.60 13.44 -14.88
N ILE A 48 1.48 14.07 -15.65
CA ILE A 48 1.51 13.94 -17.11
C ILE A 48 2.41 12.75 -17.43
N LEU A 49 1.81 11.65 -17.85
CA LEU A 49 2.56 10.52 -18.40
C LEU A 49 2.80 10.82 -19.88
N GLU A 50 4.01 11.29 -20.22
CA GLU A 50 4.45 11.40 -21.62
C GLU A 50 5.04 10.07 -22.09
N THR A 51 4.28 9.37 -22.94
CA THR A 51 4.77 8.25 -23.75
C THR A 51 4.86 8.69 -25.21
N TRP A 52 5.66 8.01 -26.03
CA TRP A 52 6.03 8.39 -27.40
C TRP A 52 4.85 8.70 -28.35
N SER A 53 3.62 8.29 -28.01
CA SER A 53 2.43 8.45 -28.87
C SER A 53 1.24 9.13 -28.18
N TYR A 54 1.27 9.40 -26.87
CA TYR A 54 0.12 9.99 -26.18
C TYR A 54 0.51 10.68 -24.86
N ARG A 55 -0.24 11.73 -24.51
CA ARG A 55 -0.23 12.38 -23.19
C ARG A 55 -1.47 11.95 -22.44
N GLU A 56 -1.28 11.19 -21.36
CA GLU A 56 -2.37 10.85 -20.45
C GLU A 56 -2.27 11.70 -19.18
N LYS A 57 -3.35 12.42 -18.85
CA LYS A 57 -3.44 13.19 -17.61
C LYS A 57 -4.08 12.32 -16.54
N VAL A 58 -3.28 11.87 -15.57
CA VAL A 58 -3.79 11.15 -14.42
C VAL A 58 -3.91 12.12 -13.25
N THR A 59 -5.14 12.32 -12.76
CA THR A 59 -5.37 13.10 -11.54
C THR A 59 -5.48 12.15 -10.36
N LEU A 60 -4.58 12.30 -9.39
CA LEU A 60 -4.55 11.51 -8.18
C LEU A 60 -5.38 12.18 -7.08
N TYR A 61 -6.27 11.42 -6.46
CA TYR A 61 -7.14 11.87 -5.37
C TYR A 61 -6.85 11.07 -4.10
N LYS A 62 -6.76 11.78 -2.97
CA LYS A 62 -6.70 11.18 -1.63
C LYS A 62 -7.96 11.56 -0.86
N PRO A 63 -8.73 10.62 -0.31
CA PRO A 63 -9.92 10.97 0.43
C PRO A 63 -9.54 11.59 1.78
N VAL A 64 -10.43 12.43 2.24
CA VAL A 64 -10.48 12.93 3.59
C VAL A 64 -11.59 12.18 4.30
N ILE A 65 -11.25 11.45 5.36
CA ILE A 65 -12.15 10.53 6.05
C ILE A 65 -12.44 11.08 7.44
N GLU A 66 -13.72 11.32 7.75
CA GLU A 66 -14.20 11.63 9.09
C GLU A 66 -14.51 10.33 9.83
N ILE A 67 -13.96 10.17 11.04
CA ILE A 67 -14.30 9.05 11.93
C ILE A 67 -14.77 9.59 13.28
N GLU A 68 -15.69 8.86 13.91
CA GLU A 68 -16.11 9.15 15.28
C GLU A 68 -15.30 8.32 16.29
N LEU A 69 -14.54 9.00 17.13
CA LEU A 69 -13.72 8.41 18.18
C LEU A 69 -14.17 8.94 19.54
N ASN A 70 -14.80 8.06 20.34
CA ASN A 70 -15.24 8.38 21.71
C ASN A 70 -16.14 9.63 21.76
N GLY A 71 -17.09 9.77 20.82
CA GLY A 71 -17.99 10.92 20.74
C GLY A 71 -17.38 12.18 20.14
N GLN A 72 -16.12 12.13 19.67
CA GLN A 72 -15.48 13.23 18.95
C GLN A 72 -15.24 12.86 17.49
N LYS A 73 -15.69 13.75 16.59
CA LYS A 73 -15.38 13.65 15.17
C LYS A 73 -13.93 14.05 14.94
N LYS A 74 -13.18 13.18 14.27
CA LYS A 74 -11.80 13.46 13.85
C LYS A 74 -11.68 13.24 12.35
N VAL A 75 -10.99 14.18 11.71
CA VAL A 75 -10.73 14.15 10.27
C VAL A 75 -9.32 13.64 10.03
N PHE A 76 -9.20 12.66 9.15
CA PHE A 76 -7.93 12.06 8.74
C PHE A 76 -7.75 12.22 7.24
N ASN A 77 -6.55 12.67 6.85
CA ASN A 77 -6.13 12.63 5.46
C ASN A 77 -5.61 11.23 5.18
N TYR A 78 -6.30 10.48 4.33
CA TYR A 78 -5.81 9.17 3.94
C TYR A 78 -4.60 9.33 3.02
N GLU A 79 -3.49 8.67 3.34
CA GLU A 79 -2.26 8.83 2.57
C GLU A 79 -2.19 7.96 1.32
N GLU A 80 -3.00 6.91 1.22
CA GLU A 80 -3.02 6.04 0.03
C GLU A 80 -4.00 6.58 -1.02
N GLU A 81 -3.68 6.37 -2.29
CA GLU A 81 -4.53 6.73 -3.41
C GLU A 81 -5.74 5.82 -3.48
N ILE A 82 -6.89 6.41 -3.85
CA ILE A 82 -8.13 5.66 -3.98
C ILE A 82 -8.71 5.87 -5.37
N ASP A 83 -9.22 4.78 -5.93
CA ASP A 83 -9.98 4.84 -7.16
C ASP A 83 -11.29 5.60 -6.94
N ARG A 84 -11.35 6.84 -7.45
CA ARG A 84 -12.54 7.70 -7.39
C ARG A 84 -13.74 7.11 -8.13
N ARG A 85 -13.55 6.09 -9.00
CA ARG A 85 -14.68 5.37 -9.62
C ARG A 85 -15.40 4.46 -8.64
N LYS A 86 -14.78 4.12 -7.52
CA LYS A 86 -15.29 3.16 -6.53
C LYS A 86 -15.89 3.83 -5.31
N TYR A 87 -15.59 5.11 -5.06
CA TYR A 87 -16.00 5.82 -3.85
C TYR A 87 -16.42 7.26 -4.16
N GLU A 88 -17.53 7.68 -3.55
CA GLU A 88 -18.09 9.01 -3.64
C GLU A 88 -18.04 9.78 -2.31
N ILE A 89 -18.18 11.10 -2.38
CA ILE A 89 -18.28 11.91 -1.16
C ILE A 89 -19.60 11.58 -0.48
N GLY A 90 -19.54 11.24 0.80
CA GLY A 90 -20.68 10.81 1.58
C GLY A 90 -20.70 9.32 1.89
N ASP A 91 -19.89 8.52 1.20
CA ASP A 91 -19.81 7.08 1.41
C ASP A 91 -19.30 6.73 2.81
N GLU A 92 -19.92 5.72 3.41
CA GLU A 92 -19.44 5.07 4.62
C GLU A 92 -18.50 3.92 4.25
N ILE A 93 -17.30 3.92 4.83
CA ILE A 93 -16.27 2.92 4.61
C ILE A 93 -15.80 2.36 5.95
N ASP A 94 -15.52 1.06 5.99
CA ASP A 94 -14.88 0.43 7.13
C ASP A 94 -13.37 0.71 7.11
N VAL A 95 -12.87 1.30 8.20
CA VAL A 95 -11.45 1.61 8.38
C VAL A 95 -10.90 0.95 9.65
N ILE A 96 -9.62 0.61 9.61
CA ILE A 96 -8.84 0.11 10.72
C ILE A 96 -8.02 1.28 11.27
N TYR A 97 -8.32 1.68 12.49
CA TYR A 97 -7.59 2.71 13.22
C TYR A 97 -6.48 2.09 14.08
N ASP A 98 -5.24 2.52 13.86
CA ASP A 98 -4.13 2.24 14.77
C ASP A 98 -4.01 3.35 15.83
N ARG A 99 -4.27 3.00 17.09
CA ARG A 99 -4.10 3.91 18.23
C ARG A 99 -2.66 4.34 18.45
N ARG A 100 -1.67 3.55 18.02
CA ARG A 100 -0.25 3.82 18.26
C ARG A 100 0.29 4.86 17.28
N SER A 101 0.11 4.64 15.98
CA SER A 101 0.55 5.60 14.95
C SER A 101 -0.44 6.74 14.70
N LYS A 102 -1.70 6.60 15.17
CA LYS A 102 -2.83 7.48 14.83
C LYS A 102 -3.12 7.51 13.32
N GLU A 103 -2.76 6.45 12.61
CA GLU A 103 -3.08 6.28 11.19
C GLU A 103 -4.39 5.51 11.02
N ILE A 104 -4.98 5.69 9.84
CA ILE A 104 -6.14 4.94 9.39
C ILE A 104 -5.77 4.16 8.14
N TYR A 105 -6.37 2.98 8.00
CA TYR A 105 -6.20 2.07 6.88
C TYR A 105 -7.57 1.60 6.42
N MET A 106 -7.82 1.47 5.11
CA MET A 106 -9.06 0.82 4.66
C MET A 106 -9.09 -0.66 5.10
N ASP A 107 -10.25 -1.17 5.53
CA ASP A 107 -10.45 -2.60 5.84
C ASP A 107 -10.65 -3.43 4.55
N SER A 108 -9.76 -3.23 3.57
CA SER A 108 -9.67 -4.04 2.37
C SER A 108 -8.43 -4.92 2.49
N ARG A 109 -8.61 -6.23 2.70
CA ARG A 109 -7.47 -7.16 2.83
C ARG A 109 -6.49 -7.05 1.65
N ILE A 110 -7.02 -6.90 0.45
CA ILE A 110 -6.21 -6.83 -0.77
C ILE A 110 -5.34 -5.58 -0.74
N GLU A 111 -5.93 -4.40 -0.52
CA GLU A 111 -5.20 -3.13 -0.47
C GLU A 111 -4.22 -3.12 0.71
N PHE A 112 -4.68 -3.60 1.87
CA PHE A 112 -3.91 -3.62 3.10
C PHE A 112 -2.64 -4.48 3.01
N PHE A 113 -2.67 -5.60 2.26
CA PHE A 113 -1.53 -6.50 2.06
C PHE A 113 -0.86 -6.38 0.68
N ARG A 114 -1.31 -5.47 -0.20
CA ARG A 114 -0.77 -5.32 -1.57
C ARG A 114 0.74 -5.08 -1.58
N PHE A 115 1.21 -4.11 -0.80
CA PHE A 115 2.62 -3.74 -0.74
C PHE A 115 3.53 -4.89 -0.27
N PRO A 116 3.26 -5.55 0.88
CA PRO A 116 4.11 -6.67 1.30
C PRO A 116 4.05 -7.86 0.33
N ILE A 117 2.91 -8.11 -0.34
CA ILE A 117 2.82 -9.14 -1.39
C ILE A 117 3.73 -8.80 -2.57
N LEU A 118 3.72 -7.54 -3.05
CA LEU A 118 4.60 -7.09 -4.13
C LEU A 118 6.09 -7.25 -3.76
N LEU A 119 6.48 -6.89 -2.54
CA LEU A 119 7.85 -7.10 -2.05
C LEU A 119 8.23 -8.59 -2.02
N PHE A 120 7.31 -9.47 -1.63
CA PHE A 120 7.54 -10.91 -1.65
C PHE A 120 7.73 -11.44 -3.08
N MET A 121 6.90 -11.01 -4.04
CA MET A 121 7.07 -11.37 -5.45
C MET A 121 8.41 -10.87 -6.02
N LEU A 122 8.81 -9.64 -5.69
CA LEU A 122 10.10 -9.10 -6.11
C LEU A 122 11.27 -9.95 -5.59
N SER A 123 11.19 -10.40 -4.34
CA SER A 123 12.19 -11.30 -3.76
C SER A 123 12.27 -12.63 -4.53
N LEU A 124 11.13 -13.25 -4.85
CA LEU A 124 11.10 -14.48 -5.66
C LEU A 124 11.71 -14.28 -7.05
N MET A 125 11.44 -13.16 -7.71
CA MET A 125 12.03 -12.85 -9.01
C MET A 125 13.55 -12.75 -8.93
N LEU A 126 14.10 -12.12 -7.89
CA LEU A 126 15.55 -12.04 -7.67
C LEU A 126 16.18 -13.42 -7.48
N PHE A 127 15.53 -14.31 -6.73
CA PHE A 127 16.01 -15.68 -6.57
C PHE A 127 15.97 -16.46 -7.88
N SER A 128 14.88 -16.39 -8.63
CA SER A 128 14.75 -17.03 -9.96
C SER A 128 15.83 -16.54 -10.91
N PHE A 129 16.12 -15.23 -10.91
CA PHE A 129 17.16 -14.65 -11.76
C PHE A 129 18.56 -15.13 -11.37
N SER A 130 18.83 -15.23 -10.07
CA SER A 130 20.09 -15.79 -9.58
C SER A 130 20.28 -17.25 -9.96
N LEU A 131 19.20 -18.04 -9.89
CA LEU A 131 19.21 -19.46 -10.26
C LEU A 131 19.41 -19.65 -11.77
N MET A 132 18.81 -18.79 -12.59
CA MET A 132 19.05 -18.74 -14.03
C MET A 132 20.52 -18.42 -14.33
N LEU A 133 21.11 -17.41 -13.68
CA LEU A 133 22.53 -17.09 -13.84
C LEU A 133 23.45 -18.25 -13.42
N PHE A 134 23.08 -19.02 -12.41
CA PHE A 134 23.82 -20.22 -12.03
C PHE A 134 23.78 -21.29 -13.14
N LEU A 135 22.60 -21.55 -13.70
CA LEU A 135 22.38 -22.53 -14.77
C LEU A 135 23.00 -22.14 -16.12
N PHE A 136 23.16 -20.86 -16.42
CA PHE A 136 23.81 -20.40 -17.66
C PHE A 136 25.32 -20.27 -17.54
N LYS A 137 25.85 -20.27 -16.31
CA LYS A 137 27.30 -20.15 -16.05
C LYS A 137 27.99 -21.50 -15.91
N TYR A 138 27.23 -22.56 -15.70
CA TYR A 138 27.64 -23.97 -15.71
C TYR A 138 26.99 -24.70 -16.88
#